data_AF-A0A1Y3CMT5-F1
#
_entry.id   AF-A0A1Y3CMT5-F1
#
_cell.length_a   1.000
_cell.length_b   1.000
_cell.length_c   1.000
_cell.angle_alpha   90.00
_cell.angle_beta   90.00
_cell.angle_gamma   90.00
#
_symmetry.space_group_name_H-M   'P 1'
#
loop_
_entity.id
_entity.type
_entity.pdbx_description
1 polymer ?
#
loop_
_entity_poly.entity_id
_entity_poly.type
_entity_poly.pdbx_seq_one_letter_code
_entity_poly.pdbx_strand_id
1 'polypeptide(L)'
;MNSNSKMKMHHQRGATLIVVLIMLVLITIMGIMGIRTAMTSLNIATNSQVGQLLSQTGDTPSNYFLNVSDYGHLTQITTAVGQAIALHKASPGKEVVFCYKPTSKEIVDSAFDTTVLIPPDETVASDTKATIDSVYNNRSGFCDLTKDFGSSREAVVTQVAVKVISEPSAAIGADLERGSDQSVGATVAKDKVEARIRITSTAIMPSFSRNNIEEIQKCIGSSATVGYINDNLAKELKGKQTMAGCLVGKGVPVSTQVQEMEMRSRDIQVEAP
;
A
#
# COMPACT_ATOMS: atom_id res chain seq x y z
N MET A 1 -35.04 7.33 -94.06
CA MET A 1 -34.42 6.79 -92.82
C MET A 1 -33.20 7.62 -92.49
N ASN A 2 -33.23 8.44 -91.44
CA ASN A 2 -32.11 8.45 -90.50
C ASN A 2 -32.52 9.05 -89.15
N SER A 3 -32.06 8.39 -88.09
CA SER A 3 -32.55 8.47 -86.73
C SER A 3 -31.97 9.65 -85.94
N ASN A 4 -32.77 10.14 -85.00
CA ASN A 4 -32.44 11.04 -83.90
C ASN A 4 -31.11 10.73 -83.19
N SER A 5 -30.47 11.76 -82.65
CA SER A 5 -30.04 11.74 -81.24
C SER A 5 -29.87 13.15 -80.69
N LYS A 6 -30.90 13.66 -79.98
CA LYS A 6 -30.76 14.82 -79.09
C LYS A 6 -30.19 14.32 -77.75
N MET A 7 -28.97 14.76 -77.46
CA MET A 7 -28.30 14.52 -76.18
C MET A 7 -29.02 15.28 -75.06
N LYS A 8 -29.68 14.55 -74.14
CA LYS A 8 -30.27 15.14 -72.92
C LYS A 8 -29.20 15.19 -71.83
N MET A 9 -28.72 16.40 -71.49
CA MET A 9 -27.94 16.61 -70.26
C MET A 9 -28.89 16.67 -69.05
N HIS A 10 -28.87 15.65 -68.21
CA HIS A 10 -29.55 15.65 -66.91
C HIS A 10 -28.73 16.45 -65.89
N HIS A 11 -29.36 17.44 -65.27
CA HIS A 11 -28.78 18.30 -64.24
C HIS A 11 -28.53 17.50 -62.93
N GLN A 12 -27.29 17.13 -62.64
CA GLN A 12 -26.88 16.51 -61.37
C GLN A 12 -26.74 17.53 -60.24
N ARG A 13 -27.82 18.24 -59.88
CA ARG A 13 -27.81 19.21 -58.76
C ARG A 13 -28.19 18.64 -57.39
N GLY A 14 -28.61 17.37 -57.31
CA GLY A 14 -28.94 16.71 -56.04
C GLY A 14 -27.83 15.82 -55.45
N ALA A 15 -26.93 15.30 -56.30
CA ALA A 15 -25.91 14.34 -55.88
C ALA A 15 -24.77 14.97 -55.06
N THR A 16 -24.42 16.23 -55.32
CA THR A 16 -23.32 16.92 -54.62
C THR A 16 -23.64 17.15 -53.13
N LEU A 17 -24.89 17.49 -52.80
CA LEU A 17 -25.30 17.74 -51.42
C LEU A 17 -25.29 16.46 -50.58
N ILE A 18 -25.75 15.34 -51.15
CA ILE A 18 -25.72 14.01 -50.51
C ILE A 18 -24.27 13.55 -50.29
N VAL A 19 -23.40 13.70 -51.29
CA VAL A 19 -21.99 13.30 -51.18
C VAL A 19 -21.27 14.11 -50.11
N VAL A 20 -21.47 15.43 -50.06
CA VAL A 20 -20.88 16.29 -49.03
C VAL A 20 -21.38 15.93 -47.64
N LEU A 21 -22.68 15.66 -47.50
CA LEU A 21 -23.27 15.28 -46.21
C LEU A 21 -22.69 13.94 -45.69
N ILE A 22 -22.54 12.94 -46.56
CA ILE A 22 -21.90 11.66 -46.21
C ILE A 22 -20.43 11.89 -45.83
N MET A 23 -19.71 12.75 -46.56
CA MET A 23 -18.29 13.03 -46.28
C MET A 23 -18.11 13.72 -44.91
N LEU A 24 -18.99 14.68 -44.57
CA LEU A 24 -19.02 15.32 -43.25
C LEU A 24 -19.34 14.33 -42.13
N VAL A 25 -20.28 13.41 -42.35
CA VAL A 25 -20.62 12.35 -41.38
C VAL A 25 -19.43 11.41 -41.14
N LEU A 26 -18.69 11.02 -42.19
CA LEU A 26 -17.52 10.15 -42.03
C LEU A 26 -16.38 10.85 -41.26
N ILE A 27 -16.12 12.12 -41.58
CA ILE A 27 -15.09 12.92 -40.88
C ILE A 27 -15.44 13.08 -39.40
N THR A 28 -16.70 13.35 -39.07
CA THR A 28 -17.14 13.49 -37.68
C THR A 28 -17.04 12.18 -36.89
N ILE A 29 -17.37 11.03 -37.48
CA ILE A 29 -17.22 9.71 -36.84
C ILE A 29 -15.74 9.42 -36.53
N MET A 30 -14.85 9.65 -37.50
CA MET A 30 -13.41 9.49 -37.30
C MET A 30 -12.87 10.46 -36.23
N GLY A 31 -13.35 11.70 -36.23
CA GLY A 31 -13.01 12.69 -35.20
C GLY A 31 -13.43 12.25 -33.79
N ILE A 32 -14.66 11.77 -33.62
CA ILE A 32 -15.16 11.29 -32.32
C ILE A 32 -14.38 10.06 -31.84
N MET A 33 -14.07 9.11 -32.74
CA MET A 33 -13.25 7.95 -32.39
C MET A 33 -11.84 8.36 -31.96
N GLY A 34 -11.20 9.29 -32.67
CA GLY A 34 -9.87 9.82 -32.33
C GLY A 34 -9.84 10.52 -30.96
N ILE A 35 -10.88 11.30 -30.65
CA ILE A 35 -10.99 11.96 -29.33
C ILE A 35 -11.18 10.91 -28.22
N ARG A 36 -12.01 9.89 -28.45
CA ARG A 36 -12.21 8.80 -27.48
C ARG A 36 -10.92 8.01 -27.23
N THR A 37 -10.18 7.65 -28.29
CA THR A 37 -8.92 6.91 -28.15
C THR A 37 -7.85 7.74 -27.45
N ALA A 38 -7.77 9.04 -27.73
CA ALA A 38 -6.86 9.97 -27.04
C ALA A 38 -7.20 10.09 -25.54
N MET A 39 -8.47 10.24 -25.17
CA MET A 39 -8.89 10.27 -23.77
C MET A 39 -8.64 8.94 -23.05
N THR A 40 -8.89 7.80 -23.70
CA THR A 40 -8.57 6.49 -23.11
C THR A 40 -7.07 6.30 -22.93
N SER A 41 -6.25 6.72 -23.90
CA SER A 41 -4.79 6.64 -23.82
C SER A 41 -4.26 7.51 -22.66
N LEU A 42 -4.76 8.74 -22.52
CA LEU A 42 -4.38 9.63 -21.43
C LEU A 42 -4.81 9.06 -20.07
N ASN A 43 -6.02 8.51 -19.94
CA ASN A 43 -6.48 7.87 -18.71
C ASN A 43 -5.65 6.63 -18.35
N ILE A 44 -5.26 5.82 -19.32
CA ILE A 44 -4.40 4.65 -19.10
C ILE A 44 -2.99 5.10 -18.70
N ALA A 45 -2.42 6.10 -19.39
CA ALA A 45 -1.11 6.64 -19.08
C ALA A 45 -1.07 7.28 -17.69
N THR A 46 -2.08 8.07 -17.32
CA THR A 46 -2.18 8.69 -15.98
C THR A 46 -2.33 7.63 -14.90
N ASN A 47 -3.19 6.61 -15.09
CA ASN A 47 -3.30 5.51 -14.12
C ASN A 47 -2.00 4.70 -14.01
N SER A 48 -1.28 4.49 -15.11
CA SER A 48 0.02 3.81 -15.11
C SER A 48 1.10 4.63 -14.40
N GLN A 49 1.15 5.95 -14.61
CA GLN A 49 2.07 6.86 -13.91
C GLN A 49 1.77 6.92 -12.41
N VAL A 50 0.48 7.00 -12.04
CA VAL A 50 0.04 6.93 -10.64
C VAL A 50 0.44 5.60 -10.02
N GLY A 51 0.23 4.48 -10.72
CA GLY A 51 0.64 3.15 -10.24
C GLY A 51 2.16 3.03 -10.04
N GLN A 52 2.96 3.53 -10.98
CA GLN A 52 4.43 3.53 -10.86
C GLN A 52 4.92 4.37 -9.68
N LEU A 53 4.38 5.59 -9.54
CA LEU A 53 4.72 6.46 -8.43
C LEU A 53 4.34 5.82 -7.10
N LEU A 54 3.11 5.28 -6.99
CA LEU A 54 2.64 4.61 -5.78
C LEU A 54 3.49 3.39 -5.44
N SER A 55 3.85 2.57 -6.42
CA SER A 55 4.75 1.42 -6.19
C SER A 55 6.11 1.88 -5.68
N GLN A 56 6.72 2.87 -6.32
CA GLN A 56 8.03 3.40 -5.90
C GLN A 56 7.98 3.99 -4.48
N THR A 57 6.93 4.73 -4.14
CA THR A 57 6.73 5.29 -2.79
C THR A 57 6.36 4.22 -1.75
N GLY A 58 5.69 3.14 -2.17
CA GLY A 58 5.34 2.01 -1.32
C GLY A 58 6.56 1.18 -0.93
N ASP A 59 7.56 1.10 -1.81
CA ASP A 59 8.83 0.39 -1.58
C ASP A 59 9.83 1.18 -0.73
N THR A 60 9.64 2.49 -0.56
CA THR A 60 10.60 3.35 0.15
C THR A 60 10.76 2.98 1.64
N PRO A 61 9.68 2.70 2.39
CA PRO A 61 9.80 2.18 3.76
C PRO A 61 10.52 0.84 3.82
N SER A 62 10.26 -0.08 2.88
CA SER A 62 10.96 -1.38 2.84
C SER A 62 12.47 -1.21 2.68
N ASN A 63 12.91 -0.27 1.85
CA ASN A 63 14.33 0.06 1.72
C ASN A 63 14.93 0.63 3.01
N TYR A 64 14.16 1.42 3.78
CA TYR A 64 14.60 1.89 5.11
C TYR A 64 14.89 0.70 6.03
N PHE A 65 13.95 -0.24 6.15
CA PHE A 65 14.08 -1.41 7.03
C PHE A 65 15.21 -2.38 6.62
N LEU A 66 15.48 -2.51 5.32
CA LEU A 66 16.45 -3.48 4.82
C LEU A 66 17.87 -2.94 4.67
N ASN A 67 18.03 -1.68 4.27
CA ASN A 67 19.32 -1.12 3.86
C ASN A 67 19.79 0.06 4.70
N VAL A 68 18.90 0.76 5.39
CA VAL A 68 19.23 2.00 6.13
C VAL A 68 19.32 1.75 7.63
N SER A 69 18.39 0.98 8.18
CA SER A 69 18.31 0.70 9.62
C SER A 69 19.10 -0.54 9.99
N ASP A 70 19.80 -0.48 11.12
CA ASP A 70 20.52 -1.62 11.70
C ASP A 70 19.59 -2.44 12.62
N TYR A 71 19.91 -3.73 12.79
CA TYR A 71 19.21 -4.66 13.67
C TYR A 71 19.08 -4.10 15.09
N GLY A 72 20.17 -3.56 15.63
CA GLY A 72 20.23 -3.00 16.98
C GLY A 72 19.39 -1.75 17.17
N HIS A 73 19.00 -1.05 16.10
CA HIS A 73 18.05 0.06 16.14
C HIS A 73 16.61 -0.43 15.99
N LEU A 74 16.35 -1.30 15.01
CA LEU A 74 15.01 -1.83 14.74
C LEU A 74 14.45 -2.68 15.90
N THR A 75 15.28 -3.34 16.69
CA THR A 75 14.83 -4.16 17.82
C THR A 75 14.62 -3.37 19.11
N GLN A 76 14.95 -2.08 19.15
CA GLN A 76 14.75 -1.27 20.33
C GLN A 76 13.26 -1.06 20.60
N ILE A 77 12.86 -1.08 21.87
CA ILE A 77 11.46 -0.83 22.26
C ILE A 77 10.96 0.56 21.84
N THR A 78 11.88 1.49 21.57
CA THR A 78 11.62 2.84 21.07
C THR A 78 11.31 2.88 19.58
N THR A 79 11.37 1.76 18.86
CA THR A 79 10.95 1.67 17.47
C THR A 79 9.67 0.84 17.32
N ALA A 80 8.94 1.06 16.23
CA ALA A 80 7.71 0.35 15.91
C ALA A 80 7.93 -1.17 15.82
N VAL A 81 9.10 -1.60 15.32
CA VAL A 81 9.46 -3.02 15.22
C VAL A 81 9.73 -3.63 16.60
N GLY A 82 10.56 -3.00 17.44
CA GLY A 82 10.81 -3.51 18.79
C GLY A 82 9.56 -3.46 19.68
N GLN A 83 8.72 -2.44 19.53
CA GLN A 83 7.41 -2.38 20.16
C GLN A 83 6.51 -3.54 19.71
N ALA A 84 6.44 -3.83 18.41
CA ALA A 84 5.66 -4.96 17.88
C ALA A 84 6.14 -6.31 18.45
N ILE A 85 7.46 -6.52 18.55
CA ILE A 85 8.06 -7.73 19.14
C ILE A 85 7.70 -7.84 20.64
N ALA A 86 7.81 -6.73 21.39
CA ALA A 86 7.47 -6.71 22.81
C ALA A 86 5.97 -6.99 23.04
N LEU A 87 5.10 -6.36 22.25
CA LEU A 87 3.65 -6.58 22.29
C LEU A 87 3.29 -8.02 21.97
N HIS A 88 3.96 -8.62 20.98
CA HIS A 88 3.71 -9.99 20.58
C HIS A 88 3.99 -10.99 21.71
N LYS A 89 5.06 -10.78 22.48
CA LYS A 89 5.40 -11.62 23.65
C LYS A 89 4.31 -11.58 24.73
N ALA A 90 3.63 -10.44 24.88
CA ALA A 90 2.54 -10.29 25.84
C ALA A 90 1.18 -10.77 25.30
N SER A 91 0.88 -10.46 24.03
CA SER A 91 -0.36 -10.80 23.36
C SER A 91 -0.14 -10.83 21.84
N PRO A 92 -0.16 -12.03 21.21
CA PRO A 92 0.11 -12.17 19.79
C PRO A 92 -1.03 -11.63 18.93
N GLY A 93 -0.72 -11.34 17.65
CA GLY A 93 -1.69 -10.92 16.65
C GLY A 93 -1.93 -9.42 16.51
N LYS A 94 -1.42 -8.59 17.44
CA LYS A 94 -1.50 -7.13 17.36
C LYS A 94 -0.68 -6.56 16.20
N GLU A 95 -1.13 -5.44 15.68
CA GLU A 95 -0.54 -4.73 14.56
C GLU A 95 -0.14 -3.32 15.01
N VAL A 96 1.12 -2.95 14.80
CA VAL A 96 1.64 -1.62 15.13
C VAL A 96 1.67 -0.80 13.85
N VAL A 97 0.93 0.30 13.81
CA VAL A 97 0.84 1.17 12.63
C VAL A 97 1.48 2.52 12.89
N PHE A 98 2.18 3.06 11.90
CA PHE A 98 2.78 4.38 11.96
C PHE A 98 2.79 5.04 10.58
N CYS A 99 2.82 6.37 10.57
CA CYS A 99 2.83 7.12 9.33
C CYS A 99 4.26 7.42 8.86
N TYR A 100 4.60 7.06 7.62
CA TYR A 100 5.93 7.27 7.07
C TYR A 100 6.09 8.71 6.56
N LYS A 101 6.83 9.53 7.30
CA LYS A 101 7.02 10.98 7.04
C LYS A 101 8.52 11.30 6.83
N PRO A 102 9.11 10.97 5.67
CA PRO A 102 10.55 11.15 5.41
C PRO A 102 10.97 12.63 5.32
N THR A 103 10.01 13.54 5.12
CA THR A 103 10.23 15.00 5.14
C THR A 103 10.23 15.59 6.55
N SER A 104 9.75 14.83 7.55
CA SER A 104 9.80 15.26 8.94
C SER A 104 11.22 15.14 9.50
N LYS A 105 11.51 15.91 10.54
CA LYS A 105 12.78 15.77 11.30
C LYS A 105 12.72 14.65 12.34
N GLU A 106 11.58 13.95 12.41
CA GLU A 106 11.31 12.92 13.40
C GLU A 106 11.89 11.58 12.97
N ILE A 107 12.12 10.70 13.95
CA ILE A 107 12.57 9.32 13.69
C ILE A 107 11.42 8.57 13.02
N VAL A 108 11.69 8.02 11.83
CA VAL A 108 10.72 7.42 10.91
C VAL A 108 9.85 6.33 11.56
N ASP A 109 10.44 5.54 12.45
CA ASP A 109 9.80 4.38 13.08
C ASP A 109 9.69 4.54 14.61
N SER A 110 9.60 5.75 15.12
CA SER A 110 9.46 6.01 16.57
C SER A 110 8.22 5.34 17.17
N ALA A 111 8.39 4.54 18.23
CA ALA A 111 7.32 3.92 19.02
C ALA A 111 6.38 4.95 19.70
N PHE A 112 6.81 6.22 19.78
CA PHE A 112 5.99 7.31 20.32
C PHE A 112 4.98 7.86 19.30
N ASP A 113 5.18 7.56 18.02
CA ASP A 113 4.30 7.96 16.92
C ASP A 113 3.62 6.76 16.25
N THR A 114 3.25 5.77 17.07
CA THR A 114 2.55 4.56 16.63
C THR A 114 1.15 4.45 17.23
N THR A 115 0.32 3.66 16.57
CA THR A 115 -0.98 3.21 17.09
C THR A 115 -0.98 1.68 17.09
N VAL A 116 -1.49 1.07 18.16
CA VAL A 116 -1.62 -0.39 18.25
C VAL A 116 -3.04 -0.80 17.89
N LEU A 117 -3.19 -1.53 16.80
CA LEU A 117 -4.43 -2.11 16.34
C LEU A 117 -4.56 -3.56 16.83
N ILE A 118 -5.77 -3.89 17.26
CA ILE A 118 -6.21 -5.25 17.54
C ILE A 118 -7.12 -5.66 16.38
N PRO A 119 -6.70 -6.65 15.56
CA PRO A 119 -7.53 -7.16 14.47
C PRO A 119 -8.86 -7.74 14.97
N PRO A 120 -9.92 -7.68 14.14
CA PRO A 120 -11.20 -8.30 14.48
C PRO A 120 -11.12 -9.83 14.44
N ASP A 121 -11.90 -10.51 15.28
CA ASP A 121 -11.97 -11.97 15.33
C ASP A 121 -12.43 -12.60 13.99
N GLU A 122 -12.02 -13.84 13.72
CA GLU A 122 -12.38 -14.55 12.47
C GLU A 122 -13.90 -14.61 12.24
N THR A 123 -14.68 -14.79 13.31
CA THR A 123 -16.14 -15.03 13.27
C THR A 123 -17.00 -13.79 13.03
N VAL A 124 -16.44 -12.57 13.20
CA VAL A 124 -17.20 -11.33 12.98
C VAL A 124 -17.33 -10.98 11.50
N ALA A 125 -18.21 -10.05 11.14
CA ALA A 125 -18.41 -9.63 9.75
C ALA A 125 -17.09 -9.16 9.09
N SER A 126 -16.95 -9.39 7.78
CA SER A 126 -15.75 -9.03 7.02
C SER A 126 -15.44 -7.53 7.04
N ASP A 127 -16.46 -6.68 7.10
CA ASP A 127 -16.35 -5.21 7.15
C ASP A 127 -16.19 -4.67 8.60
N THR A 128 -15.88 -5.55 9.56
CA THR A 128 -15.62 -5.10 10.94
C THR A 128 -14.26 -4.42 11.02
N LYS A 129 -14.22 -3.21 11.59
CA LYS A 129 -12.97 -2.46 11.80
C LYS A 129 -12.13 -3.06 12.92
N ALA A 130 -10.85 -2.70 12.93
CA ALA A 130 -9.97 -2.99 14.05
C ALA A 130 -10.42 -2.22 15.31
N THR A 131 -9.93 -2.65 16.46
CA THR A 131 -10.06 -1.90 17.73
C THR A 131 -8.69 -1.41 18.17
N ILE A 132 -8.66 -0.45 19.09
CA ILE A 132 -7.42 0.06 19.67
C ILE A 132 -7.20 -0.61 21.02
N ASP A 133 -5.96 -0.97 21.29
CA ASP A 133 -5.56 -1.51 22.59
C ASP A 133 -5.83 -0.50 23.71
N SER A 134 -6.50 -0.95 24.77
CA SER A 134 -6.83 -0.11 25.92
C SER A 134 -5.59 0.38 26.69
N VAL A 135 -4.46 -0.32 26.56
CA VAL A 135 -3.17 0.03 27.18
C VAL A 135 -2.40 1.03 26.31
N TYR A 136 -2.53 0.94 24.99
CA TYR A 136 -1.83 1.78 24.02
C TYR A 136 -2.84 2.63 23.26
N ASN A 137 -3.41 3.60 23.98
CA ASN A 137 -4.41 4.53 23.45
C ASN A 137 -3.83 5.63 22.55
N ASN A 138 -2.53 5.57 22.25
CA ASN A 138 -1.91 6.48 21.30
C ASN A 138 -2.53 6.30 19.91
N ARG A 139 -2.83 7.42 19.27
CA ARG A 139 -3.46 7.47 17.94
C ARG A 139 -2.67 8.30 16.94
N SER A 140 -1.42 8.67 17.27
CA SER A 140 -0.56 9.46 16.38
C SER A 140 0.01 8.65 15.21
N GLY A 141 -0.11 7.31 15.23
CA GLY A 141 0.38 6.44 14.17
C GLY A 141 -0.46 6.40 12.89
N PHE A 142 -1.67 6.98 12.88
CA PHE A 142 -2.45 7.09 11.65
C PHE A 142 -1.99 8.28 10.81
N CYS A 143 -1.81 8.06 9.51
CA CYS A 143 -1.53 9.14 8.57
C CYS A 143 -2.75 10.03 8.35
N ASP A 144 -2.53 11.35 8.40
CA ASP A 144 -3.50 12.35 7.98
C ASP A 144 -3.33 12.68 6.50
N LEU A 145 -4.38 12.40 5.72
CA LEU A 145 -4.39 12.55 4.26
C LEU A 145 -4.29 14.00 3.77
N THR A 146 -4.34 14.98 4.68
CA THR A 146 -4.25 16.41 4.34
C THR A 146 -2.87 17.02 4.60
N LYS A 147 -1.98 16.34 5.33
CA LYS A 147 -0.71 16.93 5.79
C LYS A 147 0.48 15.97 5.79
N ASP A 148 0.26 14.66 5.94
CA ASP A 148 1.34 13.70 6.15
C ASP A 148 1.90 13.16 4.82
N PHE A 149 2.20 14.06 3.91
CA PHE A 149 2.71 13.69 2.60
C PHE A 149 4.19 13.33 2.66
N GLY A 150 4.56 12.25 1.95
CA GLY A 150 5.94 11.77 1.89
C GLY A 150 6.90 12.66 1.10
N SER A 151 6.41 13.75 0.51
CA SER A 151 7.24 14.71 -0.24
C SER A 151 6.59 16.09 -0.25
N SER A 152 7.38 17.12 -0.59
CA SER A 152 6.88 18.49 -0.78
C SER A 152 5.88 18.65 -1.94
N ARG A 153 5.73 17.63 -2.79
CA ARG A 153 4.74 17.63 -3.88
C ARG A 153 3.34 17.25 -3.42
N GLU A 154 3.18 16.89 -2.14
CA GLU A 154 1.89 16.64 -1.49
C GLU A 154 0.96 15.69 -2.26
N ALA A 155 1.56 14.67 -2.89
CA ALA A 155 0.85 13.76 -3.78
C ALA A 155 0.51 12.42 -3.12
N VAL A 156 1.43 11.88 -2.32
CA VAL A 156 1.32 10.52 -1.77
C VAL A 156 1.55 10.53 -0.27
N VAL A 157 0.71 9.77 0.43
CA VAL A 157 0.78 9.49 1.86
C VAL A 157 1.04 7.99 2.03
N THR A 158 1.98 7.61 2.88
CA THR A 158 2.37 6.19 3.06
C THR A 158 2.12 5.76 4.50
N GLN A 159 1.16 4.85 4.68
CA GLN A 159 0.90 4.20 5.97
C GLN A 159 1.71 2.91 6.04
N VAL A 160 2.40 2.68 7.16
CA VAL A 160 3.15 1.45 7.40
C VAL A 160 2.55 0.73 8.59
N ALA A 161 2.51 -0.60 8.48
CA ALA A 161 2.09 -1.50 9.53
C ALA A 161 3.13 -2.59 9.75
N VAL A 162 3.37 -2.92 11.01
CA VAL A 162 4.29 -3.97 11.44
C VAL A 162 3.49 -4.99 12.25
N LYS A 163 3.50 -6.24 11.80
CA LYS A 163 2.89 -7.38 12.47
C LYS A 163 3.92 -8.49 12.64
N VAL A 164 3.99 -9.08 13.83
CA VAL A 164 4.81 -10.28 14.05
C VAL A 164 4.01 -11.51 13.60
N ILE A 165 4.62 -12.34 12.76
CA ILE A 165 4.05 -13.58 12.23
C ILE A 165 4.34 -14.72 13.21
N SER A 166 3.29 -15.35 13.75
CA SER A 166 3.41 -16.55 14.59
C SER A 166 3.34 -17.87 13.82
N GLU A 167 3.05 -17.84 12.53
CA GLU A 167 2.93 -19.07 11.72
C GLU A 167 4.29 -19.77 11.62
N PRO A 168 4.33 -21.10 11.84
CA PRO A 168 5.57 -21.85 11.77
C PRO A 168 6.19 -21.69 10.37
N SER A 169 7.50 -21.45 10.33
CA SER A 169 8.25 -21.45 9.07
C SER A 169 8.03 -22.78 8.34
N ALA A 170 7.86 -22.73 7.01
CA ALA A 170 7.61 -23.92 6.19
C ALA A 170 8.74 -24.97 6.26
N ALA A 171 9.91 -24.61 6.78
CA ALA A 171 11.03 -25.52 6.99
C ALA A 171 11.08 -26.00 8.46
N ILE A 172 10.95 -27.32 8.65
CA ILE A 172 11.18 -27.99 9.94
C ILE A 172 12.58 -27.62 10.44
N GLY A 173 12.66 -27.03 11.63
CA GLY A 173 13.92 -26.64 12.26
C GLY A 173 14.49 -25.28 11.86
N ALA A 174 13.76 -24.46 11.09
CA ALA A 174 14.22 -23.11 10.71
C ALA A 174 14.34 -22.14 11.89
N ASP A 175 13.57 -22.38 12.94
CA ASP A 175 13.52 -21.56 14.17
C ASP A 175 14.40 -22.12 15.30
N LEU A 176 15.13 -23.21 15.02
CA LEU A 176 16.06 -23.80 15.99
C LEU A 176 17.33 -22.96 16.09
N GLU A 177 17.74 -22.71 17.33
CA GLU A 177 19.00 -22.08 17.67
C GLU A 177 20.16 -22.93 17.12
N ARG A 178 21.05 -22.31 16.33
CA ARG A 178 22.20 -22.99 15.71
C ARG A 178 23.49 -22.47 16.33
N GLY A 179 24.31 -23.38 16.85
CA GLY A 179 25.64 -23.03 17.35
C GLY A 179 25.71 -22.63 18.82
N SER A 180 24.78 -23.08 19.67
CA SER A 180 24.94 -22.98 21.12
C SER A 180 26.02 -23.97 21.59
N ASP A 181 27.19 -23.45 21.96
CA ASP A 181 28.22 -24.24 22.64
C ASP A 181 27.83 -24.37 24.13
N GLN A 182 27.43 -25.59 24.54
CA GLN A 182 27.06 -25.87 25.93
C GLN A 182 28.27 -25.86 26.88
N SER A 183 29.49 -25.76 26.37
CA SER A 183 30.74 -25.92 27.13
C SER A 183 31.28 -24.60 27.69
N VAL A 184 30.77 -23.45 27.24
CA VAL A 184 31.17 -22.11 27.71
C VAL A 184 29.90 -21.34 28.10
N GLY A 185 29.51 -21.44 29.38
CA GLY A 185 28.51 -20.58 30.05
C GLY A 185 27.46 -19.94 29.13
N ALA A 186 26.48 -20.74 28.69
CA ALA A 186 25.46 -20.44 27.69
C ALA A 186 24.76 -19.07 27.85
N THR A 187 25.37 -18.01 27.31
CA THR A 187 24.76 -16.67 27.23
C THR A 187 24.83 -16.05 25.83
N VAL A 188 25.34 -16.77 24.83
CA VAL A 188 25.37 -16.27 23.45
C VAL A 188 24.52 -17.18 22.58
N ALA A 189 23.23 -16.89 22.50
CA ALA A 189 22.31 -17.49 21.54
C ALA A 189 22.66 -17.00 20.13
N LYS A 190 23.72 -17.56 19.55
CA LYS A 190 24.14 -17.26 18.18
C LYS A 190 23.03 -17.71 17.22
N ASP A 191 22.69 -16.85 16.25
CA ASP A 191 21.76 -17.14 15.15
C ASP A 191 20.32 -17.52 15.56
N LYS A 192 19.85 -17.13 16.75
CA LYS A 192 18.43 -17.28 17.12
C LYS A 192 17.57 -16.32 16.29
N VAL A 193 16.50 -16.84 15.68
CA VAL A 193 15.44 -16.00 15.11
C VAL A 193 14.68 -15.39 16.28
N GLU A 194 14.79 -14.07 16.45
CA GLU A 194 14.13 -13.35 17.54
C GLU A 194 12.64 -13.14 17.24
N ALA A 195 12.31 -12.81 16.00
CA ALA A 195 10.93 -12.71 15.52
C ALA A 195 10.89 -12.75 13.98
N ARG A 196 9.77 -13.20 13.42
CA ARG A 196 9.45 -13.03 11.99
C ARG A 196 8.47 -11.88 11.88
N ILE A 197 8.85 -10.81 11.19
CA ILE A 197 8.01 -9.62 11.07
C ILE A 197 7.52 -9.47 9.63
N ARG A 198 6.26 -9.05 9.50
CA ARG A 198 5.65 -8.59 8.26
C ARG A 198 5.51 -7.08 8.34
N ILE A 199 6.00 -6.41 7.31
CA ILE A 199 5.88 -4.98 7.12
C ILE A 199 4.97 -4.77 5.91
N THR A 200 3.84 -4.14 6.15
CA THR A 200 2.85 -3.79 5.11
C THR A 200 2.91 -2.27 4.92
N SER A 201 3.43 -1.84 3.78
CA SER A 201 3.50 -0.43 3.39
C SER A 201 2.42 -0.16 2.35
N THR A 202 1.53 0.79 2.62
CA THR A 202 0.50 1.20 1.66
C THR A 202 0.68 2.67 1.31
N ALA A 203 1.05 2.92 0.05
CA ALA A 203 1.06 4.24 -0.55
C ALA A 203 -0.35 4.60 -1.03
N ILE A 204 -0.78 5.83 -0.74
CA ILE A 204 -2.15 6.32 -0.92
C ILE A 204 -2.09 7.67 -1.64
N MET A 205 -2.88 7.82 -2.71
CA MET A 205 -3.00 9.09 -3.42
C MET A 205 -4.40 9.69 -3.21
N PRO A 206 -4.61 10.49 -2.15
CA PRO A 206 -5.95 10.96 -1.76
C PRO A 206 -6.60 11.90 -2.78
N SER A 207 -5.83 12.60 -3.61
CA SER A 207 -6.31 13.58 -4.60
C SER A 207 -7.19 13.00 -5.71
N PHE A 208 -7.15 11.68 -5.92
CA PHE A 208 -7.97 10.98 -6.90
C PHE A 208 -9.30 10.48 -6.32
N SER A 209 -9.53 10.66 -5.01
CA SER A 209 -10.80 10.33 -4.37
C SER A 209 -11.96 11.09 -5.01
N ARG A 210 -13.07 10.38 -5.26
CA ARG A 210 -14.36 11.00 -5.61
C ARG A 210 -15.21 11.35 -4.39
N ASN A 211 -14.75 10.94 -3.19
CA ASN A 211 -15.43 11.13 -1.91
C ASN A 211 -14.69 12.17 -1.06
N ASN A 212 -15.37 12.71 -0.04
CA ASN A 212 -14.77 13.64 0.92
C ASN A 212 -13.56 13.00 1.64
N ILE A 213 -12.52 13.78 1.90
CA ILE A 213 -11.31 13.36 2.62
C ILE A 213 -11.69 12.74 3.99
N GLU A 214 -12.68 13.29 4.68
CA GLU A 214 -13.15 12.74 5.95
C GLU A 214 -13.72 11.31 5.84
N GLU A 215 -14.31 10.95 4.69
CA GLU A 215 -14.81 9.59 4.49
C GLU A 215 -13.68 8.59 4.22
N ILE A 216 -12.70 8.98 3.39
CA ILE A 216 -11.55 8.13 3.11
C ILE A 216 -10.63 8.02 4.34
N GLN A 217 -10.55 9.05 5.18
CA GLN A 217 -9.82 9.02 6.44
C GLN A 217 -10.37 7.96 7.39
N LYS A 218 -11.68 7.64 7.35
CA LYS A 218 -12.28 6.56 8.14
C LYS A 218 -11.79 5.17 7.75
N CYS A 219 -11.20 4.99 6.55
CA CYS A 219 -10.59 3.73 6.15
C CYS A 219 -9.26 3.51 6.87
N ILE A 220 -8.48 4.57 7.09
CA ILE A 220 -7.14 4.55 7.69
C ILE A 220 -7.23 4.64 9.22
N GLY A 221 -8.14 5.49 9.72
CA GLY A 221 -8.22 5.87 11.12
C GLY A 221 -7.77 7.32 11.33
N SER A 222 -7.96 7.83 12.54
CA SER A 222 -7.56 9.17 12.98
C SER A 222 -7.42 9.19 14.50
N SER A 223 -7.12 10.35 15.07
CA SER A 223 -7.19 10.55 16.53
C SER A 223 -8.59 10.25 17.11
N ALA A 224 -9.66 10.39 16.32
CA ALA A 224 -11.03 10.17 16.79
C ALA A 224 -11.61 8.79 16.40
N THR A 225 -11.20 8.23 15.27
CA THR A 225 -11.81 7.03 14.67
C THR A 225 -10.79 5.94 14.38
N VAL A 226 -11.18 4.67 14.50
CA VAL A 226 -10.32 3.55 14.12
C VAL A 226 -10.53 3.20 12.65
N GLY A 227 -9.45 2.79 11.98
CA GLY A 227 -9.47 2.28 10.61
C GLY A 227 -9.64 0.76 10.51
N TYR A 228 -9.42 0.25 9.31
CA TYR A 228 -9.33 -1.18 9.04
C TYR A 228 -7.89 -1.68 9.23
N ILE A 229 -7.73 -3.00 9.34
CA ILE A 229 -6.42 -3.68 9.32
C ILE A 229 -5.68 -3.44 8.00
N ASN A 230 -4.34 -3.47 7.98
CA ASN A 230 -3.60 -3.20 6.74
C ASN A 230 -3.46 -4.43 5.84
N ASP A 231 -3.38 -5.64 6.41
CA ASP A 231 -3.36 -6.89 5.65
C ASP A 231 -4.30 -7.96 6.23
N ASN A 232 -4.72 -8.88 5.36
CA ASN A 232 -5.60 -10.00 5.69
C ASN A 232 -4.97 -11.35 5.33
N LEU A 233 -3.62 -11.41 5.36
CA LEU A 233 -2.85 -12.57 4.91
C LEU A 233 -2.76 -13.68 5.96
N ALA A 234 -2.94 -13.32 7.24
CA ALA A 234 -3.02 -14.30 8.32
C ALA A 234 -4.33 -15.09 8.23
N LYS A 235 -4.31 -16.36 8.66
CA LYS A 235 -5.43 -17.29 8.47
C LYS A 235 -6.71 -16.77 9.10
N GLU A 236 -6.61 -16.23 10.31
CA GLU A 236 -7.70 -15.66 11.10
C GLU A 236 -8.31 -14.37 10.51
N LEU A 237 -7.57 -13.71 9.61
CA LEU A 237 -7.98 -12.46 8.97
C LEU A 237 -8.47 -12.65 7.54
N LYS A 238 -8.47 -13.89 7.02
CA LYS A 238 -8.79 -14.15 5.62
C LYS A 238 -10.19 -13.63 5.27
N GLY A 239 -10.27 -12.79 4.23
CA GLY A 239 -11.54 -12.22 3.75
C GLY A 239 -12.05 -11.03 4.56
N LYS A 240 -11.34 -10.60 5.62
CA LYS A 240 -11.59 -9.30 6.25
C LYS A 240 -11.24 -8.16 5.31
N GLN A 241 -11.99 -7.07 5.44
CA GLN A 241 -11.76 -5.84 4.70
C GLN A 241 -10.52 -5.14 5.23
N THR A 242 -9.60 -4.83 4.32
CA THR A 242 -8.38 -4.09 4.64
C THR A 242 -8.57 -2.60 4.39
N MET A 243 -7.69 -1.79 4.96
CA MET A 243 -7.60 -0.35 4.68
C MET A 243 -7.48 -0.09 3.17
N ALA A 244 -6.61 -0.83 2.49
CA ALA A 244 -6.44 -0.73 1.04
C ALA A 244 -7.75 -1.05 0.29
N GLY A 245 -8.46 -2.11 0.69
CA GLY A 245 -9.76 -2.46 0.10
C GLY A 245 -10.83 -1.37 0.28
N CYS A 246 -10.90 -0.77 1.46
CA CYS A 246 -11.79 0.35 1.74
C CYS A 246 -11.49 1.58 0.85
N LEU A 247 -10.20 1.92 0.71
CA LEU A 247 -9.73 3.04 -0.10
C LEU A 247 -10.02 2.84 -1.60
N VAL A 248 -9.74 1.65 -2.14
CA VAL A 248 -10.06 1.30 -3.53
C VAL A 248 -11.58 1.36 -3.78
N GLY A 249 -12.38 0.87 -2.83
CA GLY A 249 -13.85 0.97 -2.90
C GLY A 249 -14.36 2.42 -2.96
N LYS A 250 -13.60 3.37 -2.42
CA LYS A 250 -13.86 4.82 -2.47
C LYS A 250 -13.21 5.51 -3.69
N GLY A 251 -12.58 4.76 -4.59
CA GLY A 251 -11.93 5.28 -5.79
C GLY A 251 -10.56 5.90 -5.55
N VAL A 252 -9.93 5.62 -4.41
CA VAL A 252 -8.57 6.08 -4.10
C VAL A 252 -7.55 5.09 -4.66
N PRO A 253 -6.64 5.52 -5.53
CA PRO A 253 -5.51 4.70 -5.96
C PRO A 253 -4.58 4.41 -4.79
N VAL A 254 -4.28 3.12 -4.60
CA VAL A 254 -3.35 2.64 -3.58
C VAL A 254 -2.38 1.62 -4.16
N SER A 255 -1.20 1.53 -3.57
CA SER A 255 -0.25 0.44 -3.81
C SER A 255 0.20 -0.10 -2.47
N THR A 256 -0.08 -1.37 -2.21
CA THR A 256 0.32 -2.07 -0.99
C THR A 256 1.48 -3.00 -1.31
N GLN A 257 2.57 -2.85 -0.56
CA GLN A 257 3.77 -3.67 -0.61
C GLN A 257 3.90 -4.41 0.72
N VAL A 258 4.14 -5.72 0.64
CA VAL A 258 4.28 -6.57 1.83
C VAL A 258 5.67 -7.18 1.81
N GLN A 259 6.43 -6.94 2.86
CA GLN A 259 7.76 -7.50 3.07
C GLN A 259 7.75 -8.34 4.33
N GLU A 260 8.14 -9.61 4.22
CA GLU A 260 8.40 -10.46 5.37
C GLU A 260 9.91 -10.58 5.59
N MET A 261 10.35 -10.55 6.84
CA MET A 261 11.76 -10.65 7.20
C MET A 261 11.93 -11.35 8.55
N GLU A 262 13.04 -12.07 8.67
CA GLU A 262 13.41 -12.78 9.89
C GLU A 262 14.46 -11.97 10.64
N MET A 263 14.12 -11.54 11.84
CA MET A 263 15.02 -10.82 12.73
C MET A 263 15.98 -11.83 13.36
N ARG A 264 17.27 -11.73 13.04
CA ARG A 264 18.34 -12.59 13.60
C ARG A 264 19.47 -11.73 14.13
N SER A 265 19.92 -11.98 15.36
CA SER A 265 21.16 -11.42 15.87
C SER A 265 22.34 -12.21 15.28
N ARG A 266 23.21 -11.52 14.52
CA ARG A 266 24.51 -12.05 14.11
C ARG A 266 25.60 -11.30 14.84
N ASP A 267 26.26 -11.97 15.79
CA ASP A 267 27.51 -11.45 16.34
C ASP A 267 28.58 -11.57 15.25
N ILE A 268 28.97 -10.46 14.65
CA ILE A 268 30.15 -10.39 13.79
C ILE A 268 31.34 -10.60 14.72
N GLN A 269 32.01 -11.76 14.65
CA GLN A 269 33.29 -11.93 15.34
C GLN A 269 34.31 -10.96 14.72
N VAL A 270 34.53 -9.84 15.40
CA VAL A 270 35.65 -8.92 15.13
C VAL A 270 36.74 -9.17 16.16
N GLU A 271 37.23 -10.40 16.26
CA GLU A 271 38.58 -10.64 16.78
C GLU A 271 39.05 -12.03 16.35
N ALA A 272 40.16 -12.08 15.63
CA ALA A 272 40.89 -13.31 15.37
C ALA A 272 41.63 -13.73 16.66
N PRO A 273 41.74 -15.05 16.94
CA PRO A 273 42.52 -15.55 18.09
C PRO A 273 44.02 -15.23 17.97
#